data_AF-A0A956DE15-F1
#
_entry.id   AF-A0A956DE15-F1
#
_cell.length_a   1.000
_cell.length_b   1.000
_cell.length_c   1.000
_cell.angle_alpha   90.00
_cell.angle_beta   90.00
_cell.angle_gamma   90.00
#
_symmetry.space_group_name_H-M   'P 1'
#
loop_
_entity.id
_entity.type
_entity.pdbx_description
1 polymer ?
#
loop_
_entity_poly.entity_id
_entity_poly.type
_entity_poly.pdbx_seq_one_letter_code
_entity_poly.pdbx_strand_id
1 'polypeptide(L)'
;MTRYARKYRRIARKLSRLELMETSMSTFDDLGDPRALVEGRSARRFLDFYGDEGLRTAFERYGLFAAARERGYGDLDVMTKADDDRHTLWITASNEVLDDRVVLVELAVRRDRLVPDDRCGLDRPFDVLTVDWLSLRHPLARFTVDRPRLPGQEFPGLGLGELVLELLYRATERLRLDGLLTVAEYFHNAVLYRRELSFFDPEAGGTCVALEDALLGRERLSLSQASWAVDWGCVHDEHDAPIAWRGDAQV
;
A
#
# COMPACT_ATOMS: atom_id res chain seq x y z
N MET A 1 2.64 5.69 -15.21
CA MET A 1 2.82 6.94 -14.43
C MET A 1 1.45 7.42 -14.02
N THR A 2 1.19 7.50 -12.71
CA THR A 2 -0.11 7.90 -12.18
C THR A 2 -0.54 9.30 -12.65
N ARG A 3 -1.84 9.57 -12.65
CA ARG A 3 -2.39 10.93 -12.92
C ARG A 3 -1.92 11.99 -11.92
N TYR A 4 -1.39 11.57 -10.77
CA TYR A 4 -0.93 12.46 -9.69
C TYR A 4 0.55 12.88 -9.84
N ALA A 5 1.34 12.17 -10.65
CA ALA A 5 2.80 12.31 -10.71
C ALA A 5 3.30 13.75 -10.86
N ARG A 6 2.73 14.53 -11.80
CA ARG A 6 3.15 15.93 -12.02
C ARG A 6 2.80 16.83 -10.84
N LYS A 7 1.60 16.69 -10.28
CA LYS A 7 1.14 17.47 -9.11
C LYS A 7 2.03 17.15 -7.91
N TYR A 8 2.36 15.87 -7.71
CA TYR A 8 3.04 15.39 -6.51
C TYR A 8 4.52 15.75 -6.53
N ARG A 9 5.20 15.68 -7.68
CA ARG A 9 6.56 16.23 -7.84
C ARG A 9 6.64 17.71 -7.43
N ARG A 10 5.64 18.51 -7.79
CA ARG A 10 5.60 19.94 -7.43
C ARG A 10 5.42 20.14 -5.93
N ILE A 11 4.58 19.33 -5.28
CA ILE A 11 4.38 19.37 -3.82
C ILE A 11 5.64 18.89 -3.10
N ALA A 12 6.23 17.77 -3.54
CA ALA A 12 7.43 17.18 -2.97
C ALA A 12 8.61 18.16 -2.91
N ARG A 13 8.79 18.99 -3.96
CA ARG A 13 9.81 20.04 -4.00
C ARG A 13 9.60 21.18 -3.00
N LYS A 14 8.36 21.38 -2.54
CA LYS A 14 8.01 22.41 -1.55
C LYS A 14 8.09 21.89 -0.12
N LEU A 15 7.87 20.59 0.08
CA LEU A 15 7.99 19.95 1.39
C LEU A 15 9.46 19.81 1.79
N SER A 16 9.89 20.66 2.73
CA SER A 16 11.25 20.63 3.25
C SER A 16 11.54 19.36 4.04
N ARG A 17 12.82 19.05 4.21
CA ARG A 17 13.24 17.92 5.05
C ARG A 17 12.85 18.13 6.51
N LEU A 18 12.94 19.36 7.02
CA LEU A 18 12.63 19.67 8.42
C LEU A 18 11.15 19.47 8.71
N GLU A 19 10.26 19.96 7.84
CA GLU A 19 8.81 19.74 7.98
C GLU A 19 8.46 18.24 8.01
N LEU A 20 9.07 17.42 7.16
CA LEU A 20 8.79 15.97 7.14
C LEU A 20 9.40 15.21 8.32
N MET A 21 10.46 15.75 8.91
CA MET A 21 11.10 15.23 10.12
C MET A 21 10.51 15.86 11.39
N GLU A 22 9.39 16.57 11.32
CA GLU A 22 8.76 17.12 12.51
C GLU A 22 8.02 16.01 13.27
N THR A 23 8.24 15.94 14.58
CA THR A 23 7.55 15.02 15.49
C THR A 23 6.81 15.84 16.54
N SER A 24 5.60 15.43 16.91
CA SER A 24 4.83 16.10 17.95
C SER A 24 5.61 16.13 19.28
N MET A 25 5.55 17.25 19.99
CA MET A 25 6.29 17.46 21.23
C MET A 25 5.57 16.89 22.48
N SER A 26 4.51 16.09 22.32
CA SER A 26 3.68 15.57 23.42
C SER A 26 3.27 14.12 23.15
N THR A 27 3.38 13.16 24.07
CA THR A 27 3.44 13.30 25.53
C THR A 27 4.49 12.37 26.13
N PHE A 28 5.39 12.94 26.93
CA PHE A 28 6.11 12.25 28.01
C PHE A 28 5.10 11.77 29.06
N ASP A 29 4.25 10.80 28.73
CA ASP A 29 3.30 10.18 29.66
C ASP A 29 3.70 8.76 30.08
N ASP A 30 4.94 8.36 29.79
CA ASP A 30 5.53 7.11 30.27
C ASP A 30 6.17 7.26 31.68
N LEU A 31 5.69 8.23 32.47
CA LEU A 31 6.15 8.45 33.85
C LEU A 31 5.56 7.45 34.86
N GLY A 32 4.85 6.41 34.39
CA GLY A 32 4.28 5.34 35.22
C GLY A 32 5.05 4.01 35.19
N ASP A 33 5.88 3.75 34.18
CA ASP A 33 6.64 2.51 34.07
C ASP A 33 8.15 2.78 34.20
N PRO A 34 8.81 2.34 35.30
CA PRO A 34 10.26 2.41 35.45
C PRO A 34 11.06 1.74 34.32
N ARG A 35 10.44 0.87 33.51
CA ARG A 35 11.06 0.24 32.32
C ARG A 35 11.06 1.13 31.09
N ALA A 36 10.08 2.01 30.94
CA ALA A 36 10.03 2.98 29.84
C ALA A 36 11.17 4.03 29.93
N LEU A 37 11.61 4.34 31.16
CA LEU A 37 12.75 5.23 31.41
C LEU A 37 14.10 4.60 31.03
N VAL A 38 14.19 3.27 30.94
CA VAL A 38 15.38 2.56 30.46
C VAL A 38 15.34 2.40 28.93
N GLU A 39 14.14 2.39 28.33
CA GLU A 39 13.89 2.39 26.89
C GLU A 39 13.52 3.77 26.36
N GLY A 40 14.29 4.81 26.71
CA GLY A 40 14.17 6.18 26.20
C GLY A 40 14.42 6.32 24.69
N ARG A 41 13.79 5.50 23.85
CA ARG A 41 13.71 5.68 22.41
C ARG A 41 12.60 6.68 22.17
N SER A 42 12.97 7.92 21.86
CA SER A 42 12.14 8.81 21.03
C SER A 42 11.42 7.94 20.00
N ALA A 43 10.07 7.97 19.98
CA ALA A 43 9.27 7.11 19.12
C ALA A 43 9.89 7.08 17.72
N ARG A 44 10.34 5.89 17.30
CA ARG A 44 11.16 5.75 16.09
C ARG A 44 10.38 6.31 14.91
N ARG A 45 11.01 7.22 14.17
CA ARG A 45 10.41 7.83 12.97
C ARG A 45 9.98 6.75 12.00
N PHE A 46 8.85 6.98 11.34
CA PHE A 46 8.40 6.09 10.29
C PHE A 46 9.42 6.09 9.14
N LEU A 47 9.86 4.89 8.74
CA LEU A 47 10.97 4.68 7.82
C LEU A 47 12.21 5.50 8.22
N ASP A 48 12.53 5.65 9.50
CA ASP A 48 13.69 6.39 10.02
C ASP A 48 13.82 7.84 9.52
N PHE A 49 12.73 8.41 9.02
CA PHE A 49 12.75 9.72 8.37
C PHE A 49 11.52 10.55 8.72
N TYR A 50 10.33 10.00 8.55
CA TYR A 50 9.10 10.75 8.72
C TYR A 50 8.70 10.81 10.21
N GLY A 51 8.57 12.01 10.76
CA GLY A 51 7.86 12.17 12.03
C GLY A 51 6.34 12.17 11.81
N ASP A 52 5.58 12.01 12.89
CA ASP A 52 4.12 11.94 12.84
C ASP A 52 3.48 13.24 12.35
N GLU A 53 3.94 14.40 12.82
CA GLU A 53 3.52 15.71 12.32
C GLU A 53 3.92 15.92 10.85
N GLY A 54 5.11 15.45 10.48
CA GLY A 54 5.56 15.45 9.09
C GLY A 54 4.67 14.59 8.18
N LEU A 55 4.20 13.44 8.64
CA LEU A 55 3.25 12.58 7.93
C LEU A 55 1.89 13.26 7.79
N ARG A 56 1.34 13.82 8.88
CA ARG A 56 0.08 14.58 8.85
C ARG A 56 0.15 15.72 7.84
N THR A 57 1.23 16.51 7.88
CA THR A 57 1.49 17.60 6.94
C THR A 57 1.58 17.09 5.50
N ALA A 58 2.30 15.99 5.25
CA ALA A 58 2.40 15.39 3.93
C ALA A 58 1.03 14.96 3.40
N PHE A 59 0.27 14.20 4.18
CA PHE A 59 -1.04 13.68 3.79
C PHE A 59 -2.05 14.79 3.51
N GLU A 60 -2.04 15.88 4.29
CA GLU A 60 -2.84 17.07 3.99
C GLU A 60 -2.41 17.72 2.67
N ARG A 61 -1.10 17.96 2.48
CA ARG A 61 -0.56 18.64 1.29
C ARG A 61 -0.76 17.86 -0.01
N TYR A 62 -0.66 16.54 0.05
CA TYR A 62 -0.94 15.67 -1.10
C TYR A 62 -2.44 15.50 -1.34
N GLY A 63 -3.27 15.76 -0.33
CA GLY A 63 -4.74 15.72 -0.42
C GLY A 63 -5.34 14.36 -0.09
N LEU A 64 -4.59 13.49 0.61
CA LEU A 64 -5.10 12.21 1.11
C LEU A 64 -6.21 12.45 2.13
N PHE A 65 -5.99 13.35 3.10
CA PHE A 65 -6.99 13.70 4.10
C PHE A 65 -8.19 14.42 3.49
N ALA A 66 -7.97 15.35 2.57
CA ALA A 66 -9.05 16.00 1.83
C ALA A 66 -9.94 14.97 1.11
N ALA A 67 -9.35 13.99 0.42
CA ALA A 67 -10.09 12.95 -0.27
C ALA A 67 -10.85 12.01 0.68
N ALA A 68 -10.33 11.77 1.89
CA ALA A 68 -11.05 11.01 2.92
C ALA A 68 -12.23 11.82 3.49
N ARG A 69 -12.06 13.14 3.73
CA ARG A 69 -13.14 14.03 4.17
C ARG A 69 -14.27 14.12 3.16
N GLU A 70 -13.96 14.17 1.86
CA GLU A 70 -14.95 14.09 0.77
C GLU A 70 -15.80 12.80 0.79
N ARG A 71 -15.32 11.74 1.45
CA ARG A 71 -16.02 10.46 1.63
C ARG A 71 -16.78 10.36 2.96
N GLY A 72 -16.86 11.46 3.70
CA GLY A 72 -17.59 11.57 4.97
C GLY A 72 -16.75 11.29 6.21
N TYR A 73 -15.42 11.16 6.10
CA TYR A 73 -14.57 10.90 7.27
C TYR A 73 -14.07 12.19 7.92
N GLY A 74 -14.33 12.35 9.21
CA GLY A 74 -13.87 13.46 10.03
C GLY A 74 -12.65 13.09 10.86
N ASP A 75 -12.06 14.11 11.52
CA ASP A 75 -11.01 13.97 12.53
C ASP A 75 -9.98 12.87 12.21
N LEU A 76 -9.20 13.05 11.14
CA LEU A 76 -8.24 12.05 10.70
C LEU A 76 -6.97 12.08 11.56
N ASP A 77 -6.49 10.91 11.92
CA ASP A 77 -5.25 10.76 12.68
C ASP A 77 -4.31 9.71 12.07
N VAL A 78 -3.01 9.86 12.34
CA VAL A 78 -1.94 9.01 11.85
C VAL A 78 -1.24 8.37 13.04
N MET A 79 -1.23 7.05 13.07
CA MET A 79 -0.48 6.28 14.04
C MET A 79 0.61 5.49 13.32
N THR A 80 1.78 5.39 13.94
CA THR A 80 2.89 4.62 13.39
C THR A 80 3.50 3.72 14.44
N LYS A 81 3.92 2.53 14.02
CA LYS A 81 4.71 1.59 14.82
C LYS A 81 5.94 1.19 13.99
N ALA A 82 7.08 1.08 14.63
CA ALA A 82 8.28 0.50 14.04
C ALA A 82 8.70 -0.71 14.87
N ASP A 83 8.79 -1.86 14.23
CA ASP A 83 9.21 -3.13 14.82
C ASP A 83 10.33 -3.71 13.95
N ASP A 84 11.56 -3.58 14.44
CA ASP A 84 12.78 -3.85 13.67
C ASP A 84 12.78 -3.14 12.30
N ASP A 85 12.94 -3.84 11.18
CA ASP A 85 12.92 -3.22 9.85
C ASP A 85 11.50 -2.94 9.31
N ARG A 86 10.45 -3.48 9.97
CA ARG A 86 9.06 -3.34 9.54
C ARG A 86 8.41 -2.15 10.23
N HIS A 87 7.90 -1.22 9.43
CA HIS A 87 7.16 -0.05 9.89
C HIS A 87 5.72 -0.13 9.44
N THR A 88 4.79 0.03 10.36
CA THR A 88 3.35 0.06 10.10
C THR A 88 2.79 1.44 10.35
N LEU A 89 1.92 1.90 9.46
CA LEU A 89 1.19 3.15 9.54
C LEU A 89 -0.30 2.88 9.41
N TRP A 90 -1.08 3.46 10.30
CA TRP A 90 -2.54 3.48 10.24
C TRP A 90 -3.04 4.91 10.07
N ILE A 91 -4.00 5.09 9.17
CA ILE A 91 -4.82 6.32 9.13
C ILE A 91 -6.19 5.94 9.67
N THR A 92 -6.53 6.54 10.82
CA THR A 92 -7.84 6.37 11.44
C THR A 92 -8.68 7.61 11.22
N ALA A 93 -10.00 7.45 11.25
CA ALA A 93 -10.92 8.56 11.17
C ALA A 93 -12.16 8.30 12.01
N SER A 94 -12.81 9.39 12.44
CA SER A 94 -14.15 9.33 13.01
C SER A 94 -15.19 9.60 11.93
N ASN A 95 -16.44 9.28 12.27
CA ASN A 95 -17.60 9.68 11.49
C ASN A 95 -18.81 9.76 12.44
N GLU A 96 -19.75 10.67 12.17
CA GLU A 96 -20.90 10.92 13.04
C GLU A 96 -21.83 9.72 13.24
N VAL A 97 -21.84 8.76 12.30
CA VAL A 97 -22.70 7.57 12.37
C VAL A 97 -21.98 6.30 12.85
N LEU A 98 -20.68 6.39 13.15
CA LEU A 98 -19.88 5.26 13.64
C LEU A 98 -19.55 5.49 15.11
N ASP A 99 -19.77 4.48 15.94
CA ASP A 99 -19.52 4.56 17.38
C ASP A 99 -18.02 4.68 17.69
N ASP A 100 -17.17 4.00 16.91
CA ASP A 100 -15.73 3.96 17.08
C ASP A 100 -14.98 4.56 15.89
N ARG A 101 -13.75 5.01 16.13
CA ARG A 101 -12.81 5.35 15.06
C ARG A 101 -12.55 4.13 14.19
N VAL A 102 -12.49 4.33 12.89
CA VAL A 102 -12.22 3.27 11.92
C VAL A 102 -10.89 3.45 11.23
N VAL A 103 -10.24 2.34 10.90
CA VAL A 103 -9.03 2.31 10.09
C VAL A 103 -9.40 2.43 8.61
N LEU A 104 -8.94 3.49 7.96
CA LEU A 104 -9.12 3.73 6.52
C LEU A 104 -7.95 3.23 5.70
N VAL A 105 -6.73 3.39 6.23
CA VAL A 105 -5.50 2.97 5.59
C VAL A 105 -4.68 2.18 6.60
N GLU A 106 -4.19 1.03 6.19
CA GLU A 106 -3.13 0.31 6.89
C GLU A 106 -2.02 0.02 5.89
N LEU A 107 -0.80 0.43 6.23
CA LEU A 107 0.37 0.28 5.37
C LEU A 107 1.49 -0.32 6.21
N ALA A 108 1.95 -1.52 5.87
CA ALA A 108 3.17 -2.09 6.41
C ALA A 108 4.25 -2.09 5.33
N VAL A 109 5.39 -1.51 5.66
CA VAL A 109 6.51 -1.33 4.75
C VAL A 109 7.83 -1.59 5.45
N ARG A 110 8.86 -1.92 4.67
CA ARG A 110 10.23 -2.03 5.15
C ARG A 110 11.19 -1.55 4.07
N ARG A 111 12.33 -1.01 4.49
CA ARG A 111 13.45 -0.80 3.57
C ARG A 111 14.13 -2.15 3.40
N ASP A 112 14.34 -2.56 2.16
CA ASP A 112 14.85 -3.88 1.84
C ASP A 112 15.92 -3.80 0.76
N ARG A 113 16.64 -4.91 0.57
CA ARG A 113 17.61 -5.07 -0.50
C ARG A 113 17.20 -6.22 -1.38
N LEU A 114 16.68 -5.90 -2.56
CA LEU A 114 16.37 -6.89 -3.58
C LEU A 114 17.67 -7.35 -4.23
N VAL A 115 17.97 -8.64 -4.10
CA VAL A 115 19.12 -9.28 -4.76
C VAL A 115 18.57 -10.10 -5.93
N PRO A 116 18.81 -9.66 -7.18
CA PRO A 116 18.42 -10.44 -8.35
C PRO A 116 19.06 -11.82 -8.36
N ASP A 117 18.34 -12.80 -8.89
CA ASP A 117 18.93 -14.08 -9.25
C ASP A 117 19.41 -14.08 -10.72
N ASP A 118 20.11 -15.14 -11.14
CA ASP A 118 20.65 -15.21 -12.51
C ASP A 118 19.57 -15.20 -13.61
N ARG A 119 18.29 -15.43 -13.26
CA ARG A 119 17.19 -15.58 -14.23
C ARG A 119 16.63 -14.24 -14.70
N CYS A 120 16.78 -13.17 -13.91
CA CYS A 120 16.20 -11.87 -14.22
C CYS A 120 17.16 -10.92 -14.97
N GLY A 121 18.40 -11.33 -15.25
CA GLY A 121 19.33 -10.58 -16.10
C GLY A 121 19.76 -9.22 -15.52
N LEU A 122 19.77 -9.09 -14.19
CA LEU A 122 20.18 -7.89 -13.47
C LEU A 122 21.42 -8.17 -12.63
N ASP A 123 22.43 -7.31 -12.75
CA ASP A 123 23.79 -7.63 -12.30
C ASP A 123 24.17 -6.97 -10.95
N ARG A 124 23.21 -6.30 -10.30
CA ARG A 124 23.43 -5.60 -9.03
C ARG A 124 22.23 -5.75 -8.10
N PRO A 125 22.44 -5.68 -6.78
CA PRO A 125 21.33 -5.51 -5.84
C PRO A 125 20.71 -4.10 -5.95
N PHE A 126 19.44 -4.00 -5.54
CA PHE A 126 18.65 -2.77 -5.54
C PHE A 126 18.11 -2.49 -4.14
N ASP A 127 18.23 -1.25 -3.68
CA ASP A 127 17.65 -0.82 -2.42
C ASP A 127 16.19 -0.43 -2.66
N VAL A 128 15.22 -1.12 -2.06
CA VAL A 128 13.80 -0.96 -2.38
C VAL A 128 12.97 -0.64 -1.14
N LEU A 129 11.82 -0.02 -1.36
CA LEU A 129 10.75 0.06 -0.36
C LEU A 129 9.80 -1.11 -0.59
N THR A 130 9.84 -2.12 0.26
CA THR A 130 8.92 -3.25 0.18
C THR A 130 7.62 -2.91 0.90
N VAL A 131 6.50 -3.08 0.21
CA VAL A 131 5.13 -2.99 0.75
C VAL A 131 4.67 -4.40 1.08
N ASP A 132 4.77 -4.75 2.36
CA ASP A 132 4.33 -6.05 2.87
C ASP A 132 2.80 -6.12 3.00
N TRP A 133 2.14 -4.98 3.23
CA TRP A 133 0.68 -4.90 3.35
C TRP A 133 0.18 -3.49 2.99
N LEU A 134 -0.90 -3.44 2.22
CA LEU A 134 -1.64 -2.20 1.95
C LEU A 134 -3.14 -2.48 1.94
N SER A 135 -3.86 -1.90 2.89
CA SER A 135 -5.31 -1.94 2.95
C SER A 135 -5.90 -0.54 2.83
N LEU A 136 -6.88 -0.37 1.95
CA LEU A 136 -7.60 0.88 1.71
C LEU A 136 -9.10 0.65 1.85
N ARG A 137 -9.63 0.92 3.04
CA ARG A 137 -10.98 0.52 3.44
C ARG A 137 -11.93 1.70 3.41
N HIS A 138 -13.13 1.50 2.88
CA HIS A 138 -14.23 2.45 2.96
C HIS A 138 -15.39 1.89 3.80
N PRO A 139 -15.29 1.89 5.14
CA PRO A 139 -16.35 1.38 6.03
C PRO A 139 -17.76 1.93 5.81
N LEU A 140 -17.90 3.15 5.30
CA LEU A 140 -19.21 3.77 5.06
C LEU A 140 -19.85 3.30 3.74
N ALA A 141 -19.07 2.71 2.84
CA ALA A 141 -19.57 2.20 1.57
C ALA A 141 -20.11 0.78 1.72
N ARG A 142 -20.96 0.39 0.76
CA ARG A 142 -21.47 -0.97 0.62
C ARG A 142 -21.01 -1.57 -0.70
N PHE A 143 -20.80 -2.88 -0.72
CA PHE A 143 -20.62 -3.60 -1.96
C PHE A 143 -21.88 -3.47 -2.83
N THR A 144 -21.69 -3.36 -4.13
CA THR A 144 -22.79 -3.29 -5.10
C THR A 144 -22.63 -4.38 -6.14
N VAL A 145 -23.64 -4.58 -6.98
CA VAL A 145 -23.57 -5.54 -8.10
C VAL A 145 -22.43 -5.17 -9.05
N ASP A 146 -22.21 -3.87 -9.30
CA ASP A 146 -21.15 -3.39 -10.19
C ASP A 146 -19.76 -3.39 -9.53
N ARG A 147 -19.71 -3.39 -8.19
CA ARG A 147 -18.48 -3.43 -7.39
C ARG A 147 -18.64 -4.44 -6.25
N PRO A 148 -18.69 -5.73 -6.59
CA PRO A 148 -18.80 -6.78 -5.60
C PRO A 148 -17.49 -6.93 -4.82
N ARG A 149 -17.56 -7.68 -3.73
CA ARG A 149 -16.42 -8.01 -2.88
C ARG A 149 -15.36 -8.78 -3.66
N LEU A 150 -14.09 -8.42 -3.51
CA LEU A 150 -12.93 -9.17 -4.00
C LEU A 150 -12.43 -10.17 -2.94
N PRO A 151 -11.67 -11.21 -3.33
CA PRO A 151 -10.98 -12.07 -2.37
C PRO A 151 -10.17 -11.27 -1.35
N GLY A 152 -10.18 -11.70 -0.08
CA GLY A 152 -9.50 -11.01 1.02
C GLY A 152 -10.09 -9.67 1.47
N GLN A 153 -11.04 -9.09 0.73
CA GLN A 153 -11.56 -7.76 1.01
C GLN A 153 -12.67 -7.77 2.06
N GLU A 154 -12.56 -7.05 3.16
CA GLU A 154 -13.65 -6.92 4.15
C GLU A 154 -14.63 -5.78 3.82
N PHE A 155 -14.12 -4.66 3.29
CA PHE A 155 -14.88 -3.45 2.99
C PHE A 155 -14.61 -2.98 1.56
N PRO A 156 -15.56 -2.29 0.90
CA PRO A 156 -15.29 -1.65 -0.38
C PRO A 156 -14.03 -0.79 -0.31
N GLY A 157 -13.29 -0.71 -1.43
CA GLY A 157 -12.04 0.02 -1.47
C GLY A 157 -12.26 1.54 -1.31
N LEU A 158 -11.35 2.22 -0.62
CA LEU A 158 -11.38 3.69 -0.47
C LEU A 158 -11.21 4.43 -1.81
N GLY A 159 -10.73 3.74 -2.85
CA GLY A 159 -10.56 4.32 -4.19
C GLY A 159 -9.41 5.34 -4.26
N LEU A 160 -8.45 5.25 -3.33
CA LEU A 160 -7.27 6.12 -3.25
C LEU A 160 -5.97 5.39 -3.62
N GLY A 161 -6.06 4.24 -4.29
CA GLY A 161 -4.90 3.39 -4.64
C GLY A 161 -3.82 4.14 -5.43
N GLU A 162 -4.17 4.76 -6.57
CA GLU A 162 -3.22 5.56 -7.36
C GLU A 162 -2.59 6.70 -6.57
N LEU A 163 -3.36 7.30 -5.64
CA LEU A 163 -2.88 8.38 -4.80
C LEU A 163 -1.83 7.88 -3.82
N VAL A 164 -2.11 6.77 -3.15
CA VAL A 164 -1.22 6.14 -2.17
C VAL A 164 0.02 5.58 -2.85
N LEU A 165 -0.12 4.96 -4.01
CA LEU A 165 1.01 4.50 -4.82
C LEU A 165 1.94 5.66 -5.20
N GLU A 166 1.39 6.81 -5.59
CA GLU A 166 2.21 7.99 -5.86
C GLU A 166 2.92 8.52 -4.61
N LEU A 167 2.29 8.47 -3.43
CA LEU A 167 2.96 8.82 -2.17
C LEU A 167 4.14 7.90 -1.89
N LEU A 168 3.99 6.59 -2.13
CA LEU A 168 5.06 5.61 -1.98
C LEU A 168 6.21 5.89 -2.94
N TYR A 169 5.94 6.24 -4.20
CA TYR A 169 6.99 6.68 -5.13
C TYR A 169 7.70 7.98 -4.69
N ARG A 170 6.97 8.93 -4.07
CA ARG A 170 7.65 10.10 -3.48
C ARG A 170 8.51 9.71 -2.28
N ALA A 171 8.12 8.68 -1.53
CA ALA A 171 8.90 8.16 -0.43
C ALA A 171 10.19 7.48 -0.91
N THR A 172 10.13 6.64 -1.96
CA THR A 172 11.33 6.00 -2.54
C THR A 172 12.34 7.05 -2.99
N GLU A 173 11.91 8.08 -3.72
CA GLU A 173 12.78 9.19 -4.13
C GLU A 173 13.38 9.95 -2.94
N ARG A 174 12.57 10.26 -1.92
CA ARG A 174 13.03 11.00 -0.73
C ARG A 174 14.10 10.21 0.04
N LEU A 175 13.93 8.90 0.10
CA LEU A 175 14.81 7.97 0.80
C LEU A 175 15.98 7.51 -0.07
N ARG A 176 16.04 7.92 -1.33
CA ARG A 176 17.05 7.52 -2.33
C ARG A 176 17.10 6.01 -2.56
N LEU A 177 15.92 5.38 -2.59
CA LEU A 177 15.74 3.98 -2.93
C LEU A 177 15.63 3.84 -4.46
N ASP A 178 16.06 2.69 -4.99
CA ASP A 178 15.99 2.34 -6.41
C ASP A 178 14.55 2.09 -6.88
N GLY A 179 13.65 1.62 -6.01
CA GLY A 179 12.30 1.25 -6.41
C GLY A 179 11.32 0.97 -5.28
N LEU A 180 10.08 0.69 -5.67
CA LEU A 180 9.03 0.13 -4.82
C LEU A 180 8.98 -1.38 -5.12
N LEU A 181 8.70 -2.20 -4.12
CA LEU A 181 8.44 -3.63 -4.32
C LEU A 181 7.14 -3.99 -3.60
N THR A 182 6.31 -4.81 -4.22
CA THR A 182 5.16 -5.43 -3.56
C THR A 182 4.93 -6.83 -4.11
N VAL A 183 4.26 -7.68 -3.34
CA VAL A 183 3.85 -9.01 -3.79
C VAL A 183 2.33 -9.04 -3.87
N ALA A 184 1.80 -9.36 -5.06
CA ALA A 184 0.37 -9.42 -5.27
C ALA A 184 -0.23 -10.71 -4.70
N GLU A 185 -0.75 -10.65 -3.47
CA GLU A 185 -1.36 -11.82 -2.80
C GLU A 185 -2.52 -12.45 -3.59
N TYR A 186 -3.29 -11.64 -4.33
CA TYR A 186 -4.43 -12.08 -5.12
C TYR A 186 -4.30 -11.68 -6.59
N PHE A 187 -4.97 -12.42 -7.48
CA PHE A 187 -4.97 -12.14 -8.92
C PHE A 187 -5.38 -10.69 -9.27
N HIS A 188 -6.44 -10.15 -8.64
CA HIS A 188 -6.82 -8.76 -8.88
C HIS A 188 -5.73 -7.76 -8.49
N ASN A 189 -4.97 -8.04 -7.42
CA ASN A 189 -3.86 -7.17 -7.01
C ASN A 189 -2.82 -7.11 -8.13
N ALA A 190 -2.46 -8.26 -8.70
CA ALA A 190 -1.49 -8.33 -9.78
C ALA A 190 -1.93 -7.55 -11.02
N VAL A 191 -3.18 -7.73 -11.45
CA VAL A 191 -3.76 -6.98 -12.58
C VAL A 191 -3.76 -5.47 -12.32
N LEU A 192 -4.10 -5.05 -11.10
CA LEU A 192 -4.13 -3.64 -10.71
C LEU A 192 -2.73 -3.02 -10.63
N TYR A 193 -1.78 -3.73 -10.01
CA TYR A 193 -0.40 -3.28 -9.83
C TYR A 193 0.35 -3.21 -11.16
N ARG A 194 0.10 -4.14 -12.09
CA ARG A 194 0.74 -4.22 -13.44
C ARG A 194 0.64 -2.91 -14.24
N ARG A 195 -0.33 -2.06 -13.94
CA ARG A 195 -0.49 -0.74 -14.60
C ARG A 195 0.69 0.19 -14.35
N GLU A 196 1.40 0.00 -13.24
CA GLU A 196 2.48 0.89 -12.80
C GLU A 196 3.74 0.14 -12.36
N LEU A 197 3.63 -1.13 -11.97
CA LEU A 197 4.72 -1.99 -11.50
C LEU A 197 4.88 -3.20 -12.42
N SER A 198 6.09 -3.47 -12.88
CA SER A 198 6.39 -4.63 -13.72
C SER A 198 6.66 -5.85 -12.87
N PHE A 199 6.35 -7.05 -13.36
CA PHE A 199 6.78 -8.26 -12.67
C PHE A 199 8.30 -8.36 -12.70
N PHE A 200 8.87 -8.75 -11.56
CA PHE A 200 10.29 -9.01 -11.45
C PHE A 200 10.67 -10.32 -12.16
N ASP A 201 9.88 -11.38 -11.96
CA ASP A 201 9.96 -12.61 -12.75
C ASP A 201 9.10 -12.52 -14.03
N PRO A 202 9.71 -12.57 -15.23
CA PRO A 202 8.97 -12.52 -16.49
C PRO A 202 8.00 -13.71 -16.68
N GLU A 203 8.26 -14.88 -16.11
CA GLU A 203 7.38 -16.05 -16.20
C GLU A 203 6.09 -15.85 -15.39
N ALA A 204 6.23 -15.31 -14.18
CA ALA A 204 5.08 -14.89 -13.37
C ALA A 204 4.26 -13.80 -14.09
N GLY A 205 4.95 -12.84 -14.71
CA GLY A 205 4.31 -11.80 -15.53
C GLY A 205 3.54 -12.38 -16.73
N GLY A 206 4.13 -13.35 -17.43
CA GLY A 206 3.49 -14.08 -18.53
C GLY A 206 2.23 -14.82 -18.07
N THR A 207 2.29 -15.49 -16.92
CA THR A 207 1.15 -16.16 -16.30
C THR A 207 0.01 -15.20 -15.99
N CYS A 208 0.32 -14.04 -15.37
CA CYS A 208 -0.68 -13.02 -15.09
C CYS A 208 -1.35 -12.50 -16.36
N VAL A 209 -0.57 -12.22 -17.42
CA VAL A 209 -1.09 -11.73 -18.70
C VAL A 209 -1.97 -12.78 -19.39
N ALA A 210 -1.57 -14.05 -19.36
CA ALA A 210 -2.35 -15.14 -19.95
C ALA A 210 -3.70 -15.33 -19.23
N LEU A 211 -3.70 -15.29 -17.89
CA LEU A 211 -4.92 -15.35 -17.08
C LEU A 211 -5.82 -14.14 -17.32
N GLU A 212 -5.26 -12.93 -17.41
CA GLU A 212 -6.03 -11.72 -17.70
C GLU A 212 -6.68 -11.77 -19.08
N ASP A 213 -5.95 -12.18 -20.12
CA ASP A 213 -6.52 -12.36 -21.45
C ASP A 213 -7.62 -13.43 -21.46
N ALA A 214 -7.36 -14.60 -20.86
CA ALA A 214 -8.32 -15.69 -20.81
C ALA A 214 -9.61 -15.26 -20.11
N LEU A 215 -9.50 -14.74 -18.88
CA LEU A 215 -10.65 -14.50 -18.02
C LEU A 215 -11.37 -13.20 -18.36
N LEU A 216 -10.65 -12.10 -18.60
CA LEU A 216 -11.26 -10.79 -18.84
C LEU A 216 -11.48 -10.53 -20.33
N GLY A 217 -10.53 -10.97 -21.17
CA GLY A 217 -10.56 -10.75 -22.62
C GLY A 217 -11.51 -11.70 -23.35
N ARG A 218 -11.29 -13.01 -23.20
CA ARG A 218 -12.02 -14.06 -23.93
C ARG A 218 -13.32 -14.45 -23.23
N GLU A 219 -13.27 -14.81 -21.95
CA GLU A 219 -14.45 -15.20 -21.16
C GLU A 219 -15.30 -14.01 -20.72
N ARG A 220 -14.81 -12.78 -20.88
CA ARG A 220 -15.53 -11.53 -20.56
C ARG A 220 -15.98 -11.45 -19.10
N LEU A 221 -15.29 -12.13 -18.19
CA LEU A 221 -15.54 -12.03 -16.76
C LEU A 221 -15.15 -10.62 -16.28
N SER A 222 -15.91 -10.08 -15.34
CA SER A 222 -15.46 -8.93 -14.57
C SER A 222 -14.21 -9.30 -13.75
N LEU A 223 -13.40 -8.30 -13.36
CA LEU A 223 -12.21 -8.53 -12.54
C LEU A 223 -12.53 -9.29 -11.24
N SER A 224 -13.70 -9.02 -10.64
CA SER A 224 -14.13 -9.74 -9.43
C SER A 224 -14.48 -11.19 -9.72
N GLN A 225 -15.26 -11.47 -10.76
CA GLN A 225 -15.59 -12.84 -11.17
C GLN A 225 -14.32 -13.64 -11.49
N ALA A 226 -13.39 -13.06 -12.24
CA ALA A 226 -12.12 -13.68 -12.57
C ALA A 226 -11.28 -13.96 -11.32
N SER A 227 -11.22 -13.02 -10.37
CA SER A 227 -10.48 -13.21 -9.13
C SER A 227 -11.07 -14.31 -8.26
N TRP A 228 -12.39 -14.39 -8.13
CA TRP A 228 -13.05 -15.48 -7.42
C TRP A 228 -12.91 -16.82 -8.14
N ALA A 229 -12.96 -16.83 -9.48
CA ALA A 229 -12.73 -18.05 -10.24
C ALA A 229 -11.33 -18.63 -9.99
N VAL A 230 -10.30 -17.78 -9.91
CA VAL A 230 -8.94 -18.20 -9.57
C VAL A 230 -8.85 -18.63 -8.10
N ASP A 231 -9.41 -17.85 -7.17
CA ASP A 231 -9.37 -18.12 -5.72
C ASP A 231 -10.10 -19.43 -5.34
N TRP A 232 -11.22 -19.74 -6.01
CA TRP A 232 -11.98 -20.98 -5.82
C TRP A 232 -11.45 -22.17 -6.63
N GLY A 233 -10.35 -21.99 -7.39
CA GLY A 233 -9.75 -23.06 -8.19
C GLY A 233 -10.62 -23.51 -9.37
N CYS A 234 -11.45 -22.62 -9.92
CA CYS A 234 -12.29 -22.89 -11.09
C CYS A 234 -11.55 -22.70 -12.43
N VAL A 235 -10.29 -22.24 -12.40
CA VAL A 235 -9.46 -22.05 -13.60
C VAL A 235 -8.49 -23.21 -13.69
N HIS A 236 -8.54 -23.95 -14.79
CA HIS A 236 -7.76 -25.18 -14.99
C HIS A 236 -6.77 -25.01 -16.15
N ASP A 237 -5.65 -25.71 -16.08
CA ASP A 237 -4.70 -25.82 -17.19
C ASP A 237 -5.15 -26.84 -18.24
N GLU A 238 -4.30 -27.09 -19.25
CA GLU A 238 -4.58 -28.05 -20.32
C GLU A 238 -4.65 -29.52 -19.86
N HIS A 239 -4.20 -29.81 -18.63
CA HIS A 239 -4.22 -31.13 -18.00
C HIS A 239 -5.35 -31.29 -16.98
N ASP A 240 -6.31 -30.35 -16.95
CA ASP A 240 -7.42 -30.29 -15.99
C ASP A 240 -6.96 -30.10 -14.53
N ALA A 241 -5.75 -29.57 -14.31
CA ALA A 241 -5.26 -29.24 -12.98
C ALA A 241 -5.63 -27.78 -12.63
N PRO A 242 -6.11 -27.51 -11.39
CA PRO A 242 -6.47 -26.16 -10.99
C PRO A 242 -5.23 -25.26 -10.90
N ILE A 243 -5.30 -24.10 -11.54
CA ILE A 243 -4.28 -23.06 -11.49
C ILE A 243 -4.46 -22.27 -10.20
N ALA A 244 -3.56 -22.49 -9.24
CA ALA A 244 -3.50 -21.69 -8.02
C ALA A 244 -2.70 -20.41 -8.26
N TRP A 245 -3.28 -19.26 -7.90
CA TRP A 245 -2.54 -17.99 -7.91
C TRP A 245 -1.38 -18.05 -6.90
N ARG A 246 -0.19 -17.67 -7.35
CA ARG A 246 0.97 -17.45 -6.50
C ARG A 246 1.42 -16.02 -6.69
N GLY A 247 1.38 -15.24 -5.61
CA GLY A 247 1.87 -13.88 -5.66
C GLY A 247 3.37 -13.86 -5.97
N ASP A 248 3.76 -12.96 -6.87
CA ASP A 248 5.15 -12.70 -7.23
C ASP A 248 5.46 -11.21 -7.07
N ALA A 249 6.75 -10.88 -7.02
CA ALA A 249 7.23 -9.52 -6.83
C ALA A 249 6.94 -8.66 -8.06
N GLN A 250 6.42 -7.47 -7.80
CA GLN A 250 6.23 -6.40 -8.77
C GLN A 250 6.97 -5.14 -8.32
N VAL A 251 7.71 -4.53 -9.23
CA VAL A 251 8.64 -3.42 -9.00
C VAL A 251 8.43 -2.23 -9.93
#